data_AF-A0AAV5K7L8-F1
#
_entry.id   AF-A0AAV5K7L8-F1
#
_cell.length_a   1.000
_cell.length_b   1.000
_cell.length_c   1.000
_cell.angle_alpha   90.00
_cell.angle_beta   90.00
_cell.angle_gamma   90.00
#
_symmetry.space_group_name_H-M   'P 1'
#
loop_
_entity.id
_entity.type
_entity.pdbx_description
1 polymer ?
#
loop_
_entity_poly.entity_id
_entity_poly.type
_entity_poly.pdbx_seq_one_letter_code
_entity_poly.pdbx_strand_id
1 'polypeptide(L)'
;MVKNHIIKFTIKAPWKLKDVVGKPTSRSFWRDNGIGKFAISHRISSGDSVASLAVKYSVQVMDIKRLNNMMSDHGIYSRDRLLIPISNADLLLDCTCYIEMDTHAKREVAVLYLEGRPDCKPRPFLNKDNATSDEGKRRIIDSLRRSMQVDDGTAQYYLSISNGDPRAALTEFSSDLRWERQAGLT
;
A
#
# COMPACT_ATOMS: atom_id res chain seq x y z
N MET A 1 9.87 -2.13 26.51
CA MET A 1 10.75 -3.23 26.03
C MET A 1 10.07 -4.61 25.98
N VAL A 2 8.94 -4.85 26.68
CA VAL A 2 8.29 -6.18 26.79
C VAL A 2 7.57 -6.67 25.51
N LYS A 3 7.09 -5.76 24.65
CA LYS A 3 6.19 -6.11 23.53
C LYS A 3 6.87 -6.83 22.36
N ASN A 4 8.14 -6.54 22.04
CA ASN A 4 8.86 -7.18 20.92
C ASN A 4 9.19 -8.66 21.17
N HIS A 5 9.29 -9.07 22.44
CA HIS A 5 9.65 -10.44 22.80
C HIS A 5 8.51 -11.43 22.53
N ILE A 6 7.25 -10.99 22.71
CA ILE A 6 6.05 -11.79 22.47
C ILE A 6 5.87 -12.09 20.97
N ILE A 7 6.14 -11.10 20.11
CA ILE A 7 6.06 -11.24 18.64
C ILE A 7 7.03 -12.31 18.13
N LYS A 8 8.26 -12.28 18.68
CA LYS A 8 9.35 -13.18 18.31
C LYS A 8 9.04 -14.65 18.63
N PHE A 9 8.26 -14.94 19.67
CA PHE A 9 8.03 -16.33 20.10
C PHE A 9 6.74 -16.93 19.54
N THR A 10 5.67 -16.14 19.42
CA THR A 10 4.35 -16.68 19.06
C THR A 10 4.18 -16.89 17.55
N ILE A 11 4.75 -16.02 16.71
CA ILE A 11 4.52 -16.04 15.25
C ILE A 11 5.78 -16.47 14.47
N LYS A 12 6.97 -16.06 14.90
CA LYS A 12 8.20 -16.31 14.13
C LYS A 12 8.67 -17.77 14.19
N ALA A 13 8.68 -18.36 15.39
CA ALA A 13 9.24 -19.69 15.63
C ALA A 13 8.44 -20.85 14.99
N PRO A 14 7.09 -20.88 15.05
CA PRO A 14 6.33 -21.98 14.45
C PRO A 14 6.44 -22.06 12.93
N TRP A 15 6.59 -20.90 12.27
CA TRP A 15 6.55 -20.75 10.82
C TRP A 15 7.93 -20.49 10.18
N LYS A 16 9.01 -20.53 10.97
CA LYS A 16 10.40 -20.28 10.52
C LYS A 16 10.55 -18.98 9.70
N LEU A 17 9.86 -17.93 10.14
CA LEU A 17 9.90 -16.63 9.47
C LEU A 17 11.25 -15.94 9.70
N LYS A 18 11.76 -15.22 8.70
CA LYS A 18 12.93 -14.36 8.84
C LYS A 18 12.65 -13.18 9.74
N ASP A 19 11.51 -12.51 9.55
CA ASP A 19 11.07 -11.44 10.42
C ASP A 19 9.55 -11.20 10.37
N VAL A 20 9.02 -10.54 11.39
CA VAL A 20 7.62 -10.11 11.44
C VAL A 20 7.58 -8.63 11.81
N VAL A 21 7.07 -7.82 10.90
CA VAL A 21 6.99 -6.37 11.04
C VAL A 21 5.56 -5.96 11.32
N GLY A 22 5.36 -5.02 12.24
CA GLY A 22 4.03 -4.53 12.61
C GLY A 22 3.53 -5.08 13.94
N LYS A 23 2.44 -4.49 14.43
CA LYS A 23 1.79 -4.88 15.69
C LYS A 23 0.31 -5.03 15.42
N PRO A 24 -0.29 -6.21 15.67
CA PRO A 24 -1.73 -6.38 15.58
C PRO A 24 -2.38 -5.52 16.67
N THR A 25 -3.50 -4.92 16.31
CA THR A 25 -4.37 -4.13 17.17
C THR A 25 -5.20 -5.05 18.06
N SER A 26 -5.59 -6.24 17.57
CA SER A 26 -6.37 -7.20 18.33
C SER A 26 -5.52 -8.22 19.10
N ARG A 27 -5.94 -8.52 20.34
CA ARG A 27 -5.36 -9.61 21.14
C ARG A 27 -5.69 -10.99 20.54
N SER A 28 -6.80 -11.13 19.80
CA SER A 28 -7.21 -12.40 19.19
C SER A 28 -6.24 -12.86 18.11
N PHE A 29 -5.57 -11.93 17.41
CA PHE A 29 -4.58 -12.25 16.38
C PHE A 29 -3.40 -13.05 16.94
N TRP A 30 -3.01 -12.82 18.19
CA TRP A 30 -1.96 -13.58 18.86
C TRP A 30 -2.40 -14.98 19.28
N ARG A 31 -3.71 -15.22 19.44
CA ARG A 31 -4.24 -16.50 19.91
C ARG A 31 -4.44 -17.48 18.77
N ASP A 32 -4.76 -16.98 17.58
CA ASP A 32 -4.87 -17.83 16.40
C ASP A 32 -3.47 -18.15 15.88
N ASN A 33 -3.09 -19.42 15.95
CA ASN A 33 -1.81 -19.90 15.45
C ASN A 33 -1.95 -20.71 14.16
N GLY A 34 -3.07 -20.60 13.45
CA GLY A 34 -3.27 -21.23 12.15
C GLY A 34 -2.54 -20.50 11.01
N ILE A 35 -2.28 -21.25 9.92
CA ILE A 35 -1.71 -20.68 8.68
C ILE A 35 -2.67 -19.70 8.00
N GLY A 36 -3.98 -19.80 8.27
CA GLY A 36 -5.03 -18.99 7.65
C GLY A 36 -4.96 -17.48 7.96
N LYS A 37 -4.11 -17.07 8.92
CA LYS A 37 -3.80 -15.64 9.15
C LYS A 37 -2.78 -15.07 8.19
N PHE A 38 -2.06 -15.91 7.45
CA PHE A 38 -1.07 -15.49 6.47
C PHE A 38 -1.68 -15.42 5.08
N ALA A 39 -1.32 -14.37 4.33
CA ALA A 39 -1.76 -14.19 2.96
C ALA A 39 -0.67 -13.53 2.12
N ILE A 40 -0.64 -13.82 0.82
CA ILE A 40 0.18 -13.12 -0.15
C ILE A 40 -0.59 -11.89 -0.62
N SER A 41 0.02 -10.70 -0.57
CA SER A 41 -0.53 -9.52 -1.22
C SER A 41 -0.17 -9.54 -2.69
N HIS A 42 -1.16 -9.79 -3.54
CA HIS A 42 -1.02 -9.71 -4.99
C HIS A 42 -1.62 -8.40 -5.51
N ARG A 43 -0.81 -7.59 -6.18
CA ARG A 43 -1.26 -6.38 -6.85
C ARG A 43 -2.01 -6.75 -8.14
N ILE A 44 -3.20 -6.20 -8.31
CA ILE A 44 -4.06 -6.52 -9.45
C ILE A 44 -3.51 -5.81 -10.69
N SER A 45 -3.36 -6.58 -11.76
CA SER A 45 -2.91 -6.14 -13.09
C SER A 45 -4.03 -6.27 -14.12
N SER A 46 -3.91 -5.54 -15.23
CA SER A 46 -4.88 -5.63 -16.33
C SER A 46 -4.90 -7.05 -16.89
N GLY A 47 -6.04 -7.73 -16.77
CA GLY A 47 -6.20 -9.14 -17.17
C GLY A 47 -6.29 -10.13 -16.01
N ASP A 48 -6.01 -9.70 -14.78
CA ASP A 48 -6.19 -10.57 -13.61
C ASP A 48 -7.68 -10.79 -13.32
N SER A 49 -8.01 -12.06 -13.09
CA SER A 49 -9.29 -12.53 -12.59
C SER A 49 -9.08 -13.41 -11.36
N VAL A 50 -10.07 -13.50 -10.47
CA VAL A 50 -9.99 -14.38 -9.28
C VAL A 50 -9.66 -15.81 -9.68
N ALA A 51 -10.22 -16.29 -10.80
CA ALA A 51 -9.93 -17.61 -11.36
C ALA A 51 -8.47 -17.75 -11.82
N SER A 52 -7.95 -16.78 -12.58
CA SER A 52 -6.54 -16.83 -13.02
C SER A 52 -5.56 -16.79 -11.85
N LEU A 53 -5.87 -16.02 -10.80
CA LEU A 53 -5.05 -15.95 -9.60
C LEU A 53 -5.12 -17.25 -8.79
N ALA A 54 -6.31 -17.85 -8.69
CA ALA A 54 -6.48 -19.15 -8.05
C ALA A 54 -5.60 -20.23 -8.71
N VAL A 55 -5.57 -20.27 -10.04
CA VAL A 55 -4.69 -21.17 -10.80
C VAL A 55 -3.22 -20.83 -10.58
N LYS A 56 -2.83 -19.56 -10.69
CA LYS A 56 -1.44 -19.09 -10.54
C LYS A 56 -0.82 -19.46 -9.20
N TYR A 57 -1.61 -19.36 -8.12
CA TYR A 57 -1.15 -19.64 -6.76
C TYR A 57 -1.55 -21.02 -6.24
N SER A 58 -2.19 -21.84 -7.08
CA SER A 58 -2.68 -23.18 -6.70
C SER A 58 -3.59 -23.15 -5.47
N VAL A 59 -4.54 -22.22 -5.42
CA VAL A 59 -5.53 -22.07 -4.35
C VAL A 59 -6.95 -22.14 -4.90
N GLN A 60 -7.95 -22.31 -4.03
CA GLN A 60 -9.35 -22.31 -4.48
C GLN A 60 -9.87 -20.87 -4.65
N VAL A 61 -10.66 -20.66 -5.71
CA VAL A 61 -11.36 -19.38 -5.96
C VAL A 61 -12.19 -18.95 -4.75
N MET A 62 -12.88 -19.91 -4.13
CA MET A 62 -13.72 -19.64 -2.96
C MET A 62 -12.93 -19.15 -1.76
N ASP A 63 -11.70 -19.65 -1.57
CA ASP A 63 -10.86 -19.22 -0.45
C ASP A 63 -10.35 -17.79 -0.64
N ILE A 64 -9.96 -17.42 -1.87
CA ILE A 64 -9.63 -16.02 -2.21
C ILE A 64 -10.84 -15.12 -1.92
N LYS A 65 -12.04 -15.50 -2.38
CA LYS A 65 -13.26 -14.71 -2.16
C LYS A 65 -13.58 -14.54 -0.68
N ARG A 66 -13.53 -15.62 0.09
CA ARG A 66 -13.78 -15.61 1.55
C ARG A 66 -12.76 -14.77 2.31
N LEU A 67 -11.49 -14.84 1.92
CA LEU A 67 -10.42 -14.06 2.55
C LEU A 67 -10.61 -12.56 2.29
N ASN A 68 -11.00 -12.18 1.08
CA ASN A 68 -11.16 -10.78 0.67
C ASN A 68 -12.56 -10.19 0.94
N ASN A 69 -13.45 -10.95 1.59
CA ASN A 69 -14.84 -10.59 1.81
C ASN A 69 -15.58 -10.23 0.51
N MET A 70 -15.39 -11.04 -0.53
CA MET A 70 -16.01 -10.86 -1.85
C MET A 70 -17.16 -11.84 -2.03
N MET A 71 -18.31 -11.34 -2.50
CA MET A 71 -19.48 -12.15 -2.85
C MET A 71 -19.55 -12.45 -4.36
N SER A 72 -18.89 -11.64 -5.19
CA SER A 72 -18.87 -11.77 -6.65
C SER A 72 -17.50 -11.43 -7.23
N ASP A 73 -17.24 -11.86 -8.47
CA ASP A 73 -15.98 -11.60 -9.17
C ASP A 73 -15.83 -10.14 -9.63
N HIS A 74 -16.94 -9.40 -9.74
CA HIS A 74 -16.95 -8.00 -10.18
C HIS A 74 -16.17 -7.06 -9.25
N GLY A 75 -16.05 -7.42 -7.96
CA GLY A 75 -15.34 -6.60 -6.98
C GLY A 75 -13.82 -6.58 -7.11
N ILE A 76 -13.25 -7.34 -8.06
CA ILE A 76 -11.79 -7.39 -8.27
C ILE A 76 -11.25 -6.05 -8.81
N TYR A 77 -11.92 -5.46 -9.80
CA TYR A 77 -11.45 -4.26 -10.49
C TYR A 77 -11.58 -2.98 -9.66
N SER A 78 -12.28 -3.03 -8.53
CA SER A 78 -12.43 -1.90 -7.60
C SER A 78 -11.36 -1.89 -6.50
N ARG A 79 -10.33 -2.73 -6.61
CA ARG A 79 -9.28 -2.91 -5.60
C ARG A 79 -7.91 -2.75 -6.22
N ASP A 80 -6.94 -2.32 -5.42
CA ASP A 80 -5.54 -2.26 -5.85
C ASP A 80 -4.81 -3.60 -5.69
N ARG A 81 -5.26 -4.41 -4.72
CA ARG A 81 -4.66 -5.70 -4.37
C ARG A 81 -5.71 -6.72 -3.91
N LEU A 82 -5.36 -8.00 -4.03
CA LEU A 82 -6.06 -9.11 -3.40
C LEU A 82 -5.12 -9.87 -2.47
N LEU A 83 -5.71 -10.34 -1.38
CA LEU A 83 -5.08 -11.26 -0.44
C LEU A 83 -5.26 -12.69 -0.94
N ILE A 84 -4.17 -13.40 -1.17
CA ILE A 84 -4.19 -14.79 -1.60
C ILE A 84 -3.87 -15.68 -0.39
N PRO A 85 -4.73 -16.64 -0.03
CA PRO A 85 -4.50 -17.51 1.11
C PRO A 85 -3.23 -18.35 0.89
N ILE A 86 -2.48 -18.60 1.96
CA ILE A 86 -1.30 -19.46 1.92
C ILE A 86 -1.71 -20.85 2.38
N SER A 87 -1.69 -21.81 1.46
CA SER A 87 -1.96 -23.22 1.75
C SER A 87 -0.70 -24.00 2.15
N ASN A 88 0.47 -23.60 1.63
CA ASN A 88 1.75 -24.26 1.92
C ASN A 88 2.60 -23.39 2.87
N ALA A 89 2.93 -23.95 4.04
CA ALA A 89 3.81 -23.33 5.04
C ALA A 89 5.24 -23.10 4.52
N ASP A 90 5.69 -23.86 3.52
CA ASP A 90 7.03 -23.69 2.94
C ASP A 90 7.21 -22.30 2.31
N LEU A 91 6.12 -21.67 1.86
CA LEU A 91 6.13 -20.31 1.33
C LEU A 91 6.43 -19.23 2.39
N LEU A 92 6.43 -19.61 3.66
CA LEU A 92 6.75 -18.72 4.79
C LEU A 92 8.22 -18.81 5.20
N LEU A 93 8.96 -19.84 4.75
CA LEU A 93 10.36 -20.04 5.12
C LEU A 93 11.21 -18.83 4.71
N ASP A 94 11.96 -18.30 5.67
CA ASP A 94 12.84 -17.13 5.49
C ASP A 94 12.15 -15.87 4.94
N CYS A 95 10.83 -15.82 5.00
CA CYS A 95 10.06 -14.69 4.55
C CYS A 95 9.88 -13.65 5.67
N THR A 96 9.68 -12.41 5.26
CA THR A 96 9.30 -11.31 6.17
C THR A 96 7.83 -11.01 6.00
N CYS A 97 7.06 -11.19 7.05
CA CYS A 97 5.62 -10.91 7.05
C CYS A 97 5.33 -9.55 7.69
N TYR A 98 4.28 -8.89 7.20
CA TYR A 98 3.82 -7.59 7.68
C TYR A 98 2.42 -7.74 8.26
N ILE A 99 2.25 -7.40 9.53
CA ILE A 99 0.95 -7.43 10.18
C ILE A 99 0.25 -6.11 9.85
N GLU A 100 -0.82 -6.21 9.06
CA GLU A 100 -1.60 -5.07 8.58
C GLU A 100 -3.10 -5.32 8.76
N MET A 101 -3.85 -4.21 8.87
CA MET A 101 -5.30 -4.21 8.77
C MET A 101 -5.69 -3.98 7.32
N ASP A 102 -6.32 -4.96 6.68
CA ASP A 102 -6.82 -4.79 5.32
C ASP A 102 -8.21 -4.14 5.33
N THR A 103 -8.33 -3.00 4.65
CA THR A 103 -9.55 -2.18 4.62
C THR A 103 -10.70 -2.88 3.91
N HIS A 104 -10.42 -3.63 2.85
CA HIS A 104 -11.45 -4.27 2.05
C HIS A 104 -11.87 -5.63 2.64
N ALA A 105 -10.93 -6.41 3.17
CA ALA A 105 -11.20 -7.68 3.85
C ALA A 105 -11.70 -7.51 5.30
N LYS A 106 -11.58 -6.28 5.86
CA LYS A 106 -11.99 -5.89 7.21
C LYS A 106 -11.42 -6.80 8.30
N ARG A 107 -10.15 -7.19 8.17
CA ARG A 107 -9.48 -8.11 9.10
C ARG A 107 -7.98 -7.85 9.20
N GLU A 108 -7.40 -8.27 10.31
CA GLU A 108 -5.95 -8.31 10.52
C GLU A 108 -5.37 -9.52 9.80
N VAL A 109 -4.32 -9.30 9.01
CA VAL A 109 -3.66 -10.35 8.22
C VAL A 109 -2.15 -10.17 8.31
N ALA A 110 -1.43 -11.28 8.38
CA ALA A 110 0.01 -11.31 8.17
C ALA A 110 0.29 -11.43 6.66
N VAL A 111 0.66 -10.31 6.05
CA VAL A 111 0.81 -10.18 4.61
C VAL A 111 2.26 -10.46 4.19
N LEU A 112 2.43 -11.27 3.16
CA LEU A 112 3.67 -11.49 2.44
C LEU A 112 3.66 -10.70 1.13
N TYR A 113 4.73 -9.96 0.87
CA TYR A 113 4.93 -9.25 -0.39
C TYR A 113 6.00 -9.97 -1.22
N LEU A 114 5.59 -10.57 -2.34
CA LEU A 114 6.51 -11.30 -3.23
C LEU A 114 7.44 -10.37 -4.02
N GLU A 115 7.01 -9.14 -4.28
CA GLU A 115 7.78 -8.14 -5.06
C GLU A 115 8.68 -7.26 -4.17
N GLY A 116 8.93 -7.68 -2.93
CA GLY A 116 9.57 -6.85 -1.89
C GLY A 116 8.56 -5.94 -1.19
N ARG A 117 8.94 -5.40 -0.03
CA ARG A 117 8.11 -4.40 0.67
C ARG A 117 7.80 -3.29 -0.34
N PRO A 118 6.53 -2.94 -0.61
CA PRO A 118 6.24 -1.79 -1.43
C PRO A 118 6.98 -0.63 -0.77
N ASP A 119 7.98 -0.11 -1.46
CA ASP A 119 8.62 1.14 -1.09
C ASP A 119 7.46 2.11 -0.85
N CYS A 120 7.45 2.78 0.31
CA CYS A 120 6.33 3.60 0.75
C CYS A 120 6.20 4.84 -0.14
N LYS A 121 5.81 4.67 -1.40
CA LYS A 121 5.09 5.64 -2.19
C LYS A 121 3.71 5.06 -2.43
N PRO A 122 2.78 5.26 -1.47
CA PRO A 122 1.38 5.18 -1.83
C PRO A 122 1.19 6.03 -3.10
N ARG A 123 0.62 5.45 -4.16
CA ARG A 123 -0.07 6.28 -5.15
C ARG A 123 -1.09 7.07 -4.35
N PRO A 124 -1.03 8.41 -4.33
CA PRO A 124 -1.81 9.19 -3.39
C PRO A 124 -3.29 9.18 -3.82
N PHE A 125 -4.00 8.13 -3.45
CA PHE A 125 -5.38 8.28 -3.05
C PHE A 125 -5.35 8.50 -1.53
N LEU A 126 -5.43 9.79 -1.18
CA LEU A 126 -5.62 10.31 0.18
C LEU A 126 -4.57 9.91 1.22
N ASN A 127 -3.44 10.61 1.21
CA ASN A 127 -2.65 10.80 2.43
C ASN A 127 -3.00 12.16 3.04
N LYS A 128 -3.67 12.15 4.19
CA LYS A 128 -3.66 13.28 5.11
C LYS A 128 -3.45 12.81 6.55
N ASP A 129 -2.31 12.17 6.76
CA ASP A 129 -1.66 12.15 8.05
C ASP A 129 -0.44 13.08 7.98
N ASN A 130 -0.69 14.35 8.26
CA ASN A 130 0.29 15.22 8.90
C ASN A 130 -0.46 16.36 9.58
N ALA A 131 -0.73 16.14 10.87
CA ALA A 131 -1.05 17.18 11.84
C ALA A 131 0.14 18.14 11.98
N THR A 132 0.31 18.99 10.97
CA THR A 132 1.10 20.22 11.00
C THR A 132 0.23 21.25 10.27
N SER A 133 -0.56 22.01 11.02
CA SER A 133 -1.49 23.07 10.59
C SER A 133 -1.93 22.99 9.11
N ASP A 134 -3.04 22.27 8.88
CA ASP A 134 -3.74 22.14 7.60
C ASP A 134 -3.95 23.50 6.89
N GLU A 135 -4.12 24.56 7.67
CA GLU A 135 -4.30 25.91 7.16
C GLU A 135 -3.02 26.50 6.53
N GLY A 136 -1.84 26.20 7.09
CA GLY A 136 -0.57 26.66 6.55
C GLY A 136 -0.27 26.06 5.17
N LYS A 137 -0.53 24.76 5.01
CA LYS A 137 -0.32 24.05 3.73
C LYS A 137 -1.29 24.53 2.65
N ARG A 138 -2.55 24.77 3.01
CA ARG A 138 -3.55 25.33 2.08
C ARG A 138 -3.14 26.71 1.55
N ARG A 139 -2.65 27.60 2.41
CA ARG A 139 -2.18 28.94 1.99
C ARG A 139 -1.01 28.86 1.01
N ILE A 140 -0.10 27.90 1.20
CA ILE A 140 1.04 27.68 0.30
C ILE A 140 0.54 27.17 -1.07
N ILE A 141 -0.36 26.19 -1.08
CA ILE A 141 -0.96 25.65 -2.32
C ILE A 141 -1.76 26.73 -3.05
N ASP A 142 -2.58 27.52 -2.35
CA ASP A 142 -3.35 28.63 -2.92
C ASP A 142 -2.46 29.75 -3.48
N SER A 143 -1.29 29.98 -2.87
CA SER A 143 -0.30 30.93 -3.38
C SER A 143 0.39 30.41 -4.63
N LEU A 144 0.76 29.12 -4.66
CA LEU A 144 1.36 28.48 -5.83
C LEU A 144 0.39 28.45 -7.00
N ARG A 145 -0.86 28.05 -6.76
CA ARG A 145 -1.94 28.06 -7.76
C ARG A 145 -2.07 29.41 -8.46
N ARG A 146 -2.15 30.49 -7.68
CA ARG A 146 -2.27 31.86 -8.21
C ARG A 146 -1.02 32.32 -8.95
N SER A 147 0.16 31.92 -8.50
CA SER A 147 1.43 32.31 -9.14
C SER A 147 1.70 31.55 -10.43
N MET A 148 1.38 30.26 -10.47
CA MET A 148 1.61 29.37 -11.61
C MET A 148 0.45 29.37 -12.61
N GLN A 149 -0.73 29.87 -12.21
CA GLN A 149 -1.99 29.81 -12.98
C GLN A 149 -2.37 28.37 -13.38
N VAL A 150 -2.20 27.42 -12.46
CA VAL A 150 -2.51 26.00 -12.64
C VAL A 150 -3.68 25.58 -11.75
N ASP A 151 -4.14 24.32 -11.88
CA ASP A 151 -5.13 23.75 -10.96
C ASP A 151 -4.51 23.32 -9.61
N ASP A 152 -5.38 23.08 -8.62
CA ASP A 152 -5.00 22.66 -7.27
C ASP A 152 -4.15 21.38 -7.27
N GLY A 153 -4.45 20.42 -8.16
CA GLY A 153 -3.74 19.16 -8.29
C GLY A 153 -2.31 19.35 -8.79
N THR A 154 -2.14 20.19 -9.82
CA THR A 154 -0.81 20.54 -10.36
C THR A 154 0.04 21.30 -9.35
N ALA A 155 -0.54 22.30 -8.65
CA ALA A 155 0.18 23.02 -7.60
C ALA A 155 0.61 22.10 -6.45
N GLN A 156 -0.25 21.14 -6.08
CA GLN A 156 0.05 20.15 -5.04
C GLN A 156 1.15 19.17 -5.48
N TYR A 157 1.20 18.79 -6.76
CA TYR A 157 2.25 17.95 -7.32
C TYR A 157 3.63 18.61 -7.20
N TYR A 158 3.80 19.83 -7.70
CA TYR A 158 5.09 20.55 -7.65
C TYR A 158 5.54 20.86 -6.21
N LEU A 159 4.60 21.15 -5.31
CA LEU A 159 4.89 21.31 -3.89
C LEU A 159 5.34 19.98 -3.23
N SER A 160 4.78 18.86 -3.66
CA SER A 160 5.11 17.53 -3.12
C SER A 160 6.48 17.04 -3.56
N ILE A 161 6.84 17.22 -4.83
CA ILE A 161 8.19 16.87 -5.33
C ILE A 161 9.27 17.76 -4.70
N SER A 162 8.90 18.98 -4.31
CA SER A 162 9.78 19.97 -3.69
C SER A 162 9.84 19.86 -2.16
N ASN A 163 9.38 18.75 -1.59
CA ASN A 163 9.37 18.49 -0.14
C ASN A 163 8.74 19.62 0.70
N GLY A 164 7.76 20.34 0.14
CA GLY A 164 7.04 21.42 0.82
C GLY A 164 7.62 22.84 0.67
N ASP A 165 8.67 23.04 -0.12
CA ASP A 165 9.20 24.39 -0.41
C ASP A 165 8.53 25.02 -1.66
N PRO A 166 7.80 26.14 -1.53
CA PRO A 166 7.13 26.79 -2.65
C PRO A 166 8.09 27.42 -3.68
N ARG A 167 9.30 27.83 -3.28
CA ARG A 167 10.26 28.44 -4.22
C ARG A 167 10.88 27.40 -5.13
N ALA A 168 11.21 26.24 -4.58
CA ALA A 168 11.67 25.09 -5.36
C ALA A 168 10.56 24.63 -6.33
N ALA A 169 9.31 24.54 -5.85
CA ALA A 169 8.17 24.17 -6.69
C ALA A 169 7.98 25.08 -7.92
N LEU A 170 8.12 26.40 -7.73
CA LEU A 170 8.03 27.36 -8.83
C LEU A 170 9.21 27.26 -9.80
N THR A 171 10.42 26.96 -9.29
CA THR A 171 11.62 26.81 -10.10
C THR A 171 11.52 25.60 -11.01
N GLU A 172 11.08 24.46 -10.48
CA GLU A 172 10.82 23.23 -11.24
C GLU A 172 9.77 23.48 -12.33
N PHE A 173 8.63 24.07 -11.97
CA PHE A 173 7.58 24.40 -12.94
C PHE A 173 8.03 25.32 -14.07
N SER A 174 8.81 26.37 -13.73
CA SER A 174 9.34 27.29 -14.74
C SER A 174 10.35 26.63 -15.67
N SER A 175 11.06 25.59 -15.19
CA SER A 175 12.03 24.83 -15.99
C SER A 175 11.30 23.91 -16.97
N ASP A 176 10.24 23.25 -16.53
CA ASP A 176 9.37 22.41 -17.37
C ASP A 176 8.71 23.23 -18.48
N LEU A 177 8.18 24.42 -18.17
CA LEU A 177 7.62 25.35 -19.17
C LEU A 177 8.67 25.86 -20.19
N ARG A 178 9.92 26.01 -19.78
CA ARG A 178 11.01 26.39 -20.70
C ARG A 178 11.31 25.28 -21.69
N TRP A 179 11.19 24.01 -21.28
CA TRP A 179 11.30 22.88 -22.19
C TRP A 179 10.14 22.82 -23.19
N GLU A 180 8.91 23.14 -22.78
CA GLU A 180 7.77 23.22 -23.72
C GLU A 180 7.93 24.35 -24.75
N ARG A 181 8.44 25.52 -24.36
CA ARG A 181 8.69 26.63 -25.31
C ARG A 181 9.85 26.38 -26.26
N GLN A 182 10.87 25.62 -25.86
CA GLN A 182 12.03 25.31 -26.70
C GLN A 182 11.77 24.10 -27.61
N ALA A 183 10.88 23.20 -27.22
CA ALA A 183 10.43 22.05 -28.02
C ALA A 183 9.28 22.40 -29.00
N GLY A 184 8.78 23.63 -28.95
CA GLY A 184 7.81 24.19 -29.90
C GLY A 184 8.43 24.48 -31.27
N LEU A 185 8.37 23.47 -32.14
CA LEU A 185 8.35 23.59 -33.59
C LEU A 185 7.54 24.82 -34.05
N THR A 186 8.15 25.63 -34.91
CA THR A 186 7.44 26.53 -35.85
C THR A 186 6.54 25.75 -36.79
#